data_AF-A0A382EJK4-F1
#
_entry.id   AF-A0A382EJK4-F1
#
_cell.length_a   1.000
_cell.length_b   1.000
_cell.length_c   1.000
_cell.angle_alpha   90.00
_cell.angle_beta   90.00
_cell.angle_gamma   90.00
#
_symmetry.space_group_name_H-M   'P 1'
#
loop_
_entity.id
_entity.type
_entity.pdbx_description
1 polymer ?
#
loop_
_entity_poly.entity_id
_entity_poly.type
_entity_poly.pdbx_seq_one_letter_code
_entity_poly.pdbx_strand_id
1 'polypeptide(L)'
;MKFMISNSKAKYFNLKDFELSNEIQRSFLVKNLDKICKNTGFLLINGHGINKKIINNIWSVVDIFFDQPINLKERVRPPFKGYPYGYLGHGIEALAHSKGNKTPPDLKESFNAGPISIPKSVNQKDALEFCYAPSLWPEISNFKNYWIEYYNSM
;
A
#
# COMPACT_ATOMS: atom_id res chain seq x y z
N MET A 1 -6.38 30.25 -10.60
CA MET A 1 -6.59 28.91 -11.17
C MET A 1 -7.76 28.26 -10.44
N LYS A 2 -8.95 28.20 -11.06
CA LYS A 2 -10.14 27.58 -10.46
C LYS A 2 -9.98 26.06 -10.57
N PHE A 3 -9.84 25.36 -9.45
CA PHE A 3 -10.00 23.91 -9.45
C PHE A 3 -11.45 23.60 -9.81
N MET A 4 -11.67 22.99 -10.98
CA MET A 4 -12.95 22.36 -11.31
C MET A 4 -13.08 21.16 -10.38
N ILE A 5 -13.86 21.31 -9.31
CA ILE A 5 -14.31 20.17 -8.51
C ILE A 5 -15.28 19.40 -9.41
N SER A 6 -14.77 18.36 -10.08
CA SER A 6 -15.60 17.35 -10.72
C SER A 6 -16.47 16.72 -9.63
N ASN A 7 -17.80 16.88 -9.74
CA ASN A 7 -18.80 16.22 -8.90
C ASN A 7 -18.90 14.70 -9.20
N SER A 8 -17.78 14.01 -9.40
CA SER A 8 -17.78 12.57 -9.54
C SER A 8 -18.04 11.93 -8.18
N LYS A 9 -19.30 11.53 -7.92
CA LYS A 9 -19.62 10.63 -6.81
C LYS A 9 -18.72 9.40 -6.88
N ALA A 10 -18.09 9.07 -5.76
CA ALA A 10 -17.26 7.87 -5.64
C ALA A 10 -18.02 6.63 -6.13
N LYS A 11 -17.33 5.77 -6.86
CA LYS A 11 -17.89 4.52 -7.39
C LYS A 11 -17.54 3.40 -6.42
N TYR A 12 -18.56 2.70 -5.94
CA TYR A 12 -18.40 1.58 -5.01
C TYR A 12 -18.52 0.26 -5.75
N PHE A 13 -17.74 -0.73 -5.34
CA PHE A 13 -17.86 -2.13 -5.76
C PHE A 13 -17.87 -3.02 -4.51
N ASN A 14 -18.91 -3.84 -4.38
CA ASN A 14 -19.01 -4.77 -3.26
C ASN A 14 -18.43 -6.13 -3.65
N LEU A 15 -17.29 -6.47 -3.04
CA LEU A 15 -16.61 -7.72 -3.32
C LEU A 15 -17.44 -8.94 -2.89
N LYS A 16 -18.10 -8.86 -1.73
CA LYS A 16 -18.96 -9.94 -1.23
C LYS A 16 -20.15 -10.20 -2.15
N ASP A 17 -20.79 -9.15 -2.67
CA ASP A 17 -21.89 -9.31 -3.62
C ASP A 17 -21.41 -9.98 -4.91
N PHE A 18 -20.19 -9.66 -5.36
CA PHE A 18 -19.56 -10.33 -6.50
C PHE A 18 -19.24 -11.80 -6.22
N GLU A 19 -18.64 -12.12 -5.08
CA GLU A 19 -18.28 -13.49 -4.73
C GLU A 19 -19.51 -14.41 -4.61
N LEU A 20 -20.61 -13.89 -4.04
CA LEU A 20 -21.87 -14.61 -3.83
C LEU A 20 -22.81 -14.57 -5.05
N SER A 21 -22.44 -13.87 -6.12
CA SER A 21 -23.31 -13.69 -7.30
C SER A 21 -23.44 -14.97 -8.13
N ASN A 22 -24.66 -15.19 -8.65
CA ASN A 22 -24.90 -16.12 -9.74
C ASN A 22 -24.38 -15.57 -11.09
N GLU A 23 -24.38 -16.37 -12.15
CA GLU A 23 -23.77 -16.00 -13.44
C GLU A 23 -24.32 -14.70 -14.04
N ILE A 24 -25.63 -14.48 -13.96
CA ILE A 24 -26.29 -13.28 -14.52
C ILE A 24 -25.85 -12.04 -13.74
N GLN A 25 -25.91 -12.09 -12.41
CA GLN A 25 -25.48 -11.00 -11.53
C GLN A 25 -23.98 -10.73 -11.69
N ARG A 26 -23.15 -11.78 -11.76
CA ARG A 26 -21.72 -11.68 -11.96
C ARG A 26 -21.39 -10.95 -13.25
N SER A 27 -22.04 -11.31 -14.36
CA SER A 27 -21.84 -10.65 -15.66
C SER A 27 -22.15 -9.15 -15.59
N PHE A 28 -23.24 -8.77 -14.89
CA PHE A 28 -23.59 -7.37 -14.68
C PHE A 28 -22.55 -6.63 -13.83
N LEU A 29 -22.10 -7.23 -12.72
CA LEU A 29 -21.09 -6.65 -11.82
C LEU A 29 -19.74 -6.46 -12.54
N VAL A 30 -19.29 -7.42 -13.34
CA VAL A 30 -18.06 -7.32 -14.13
C VAL A 30 -18.15 -6.19 -15.16
N LYS A 31 -19.27 -6.06 -15.89
CA LYS A 31 -19.47 -4.96 -16.85
C LYS A 31 -19.44 -3.59 -16.17
N ASN A 32 -20.01 -3.48 -14.98
CA ASN A 32 -19.95 -2.25 -14.21
C ASN A 32 -18.52 -1.94 -13.71
N LEU A 33 -17.80 -2.95 -13.22
CA LEU A 33 -16.40 -2.80 -12.82
C LEU A 33 -15.53 -2.34 -13.98
N ASP A 34 -15.66 -2.97 -15.16
CA ASP A 34 -14.97 -2.56 -16.40
C ASP A 34 -15.24 -1.09 -16.75
N LYS A 35 -16.51 -0.66 -16.66
CA LYS A 35 -16.89 0.74 -16.90
C LYS A 35 -16.25 1.70 -15.91
N ILE A 36 -16.17 1.34 -14.63
CA ILE A 36 -15.54 2.16 -13.59
C ILE A 36 -14.04 2.28 -13.88
N CYS A 37 -13.37 1.16 -14.17
CA CYS A 37 -11.94 1.13 -14.51
C CYS A 37 -11.63 1.98 -15.75
N LYS A 38 -12.43 1.86 -16.83
CA LYS A 38 -12.23 2.63 -18.08
C LYS A 38 -12.47 4.12 -17.93
N ASN A 39 -13.44 4.52 -17.11
CA ASN A 39 -13.86 5.92 -17.04
C ASN A 39 -13.15 6.72 -15.96
N THR A 40 -12.93 6.11 -14.79
CA THR A 40 -12.42 6.80 -13.60
C THR A 40 -11.05 6.31 -13.16
N GLY A 41 -10.72 5.03 -13.41
CA GLY A 41 -9.52 4.39 -12.90
C GLY A 41 -9.49 4.19 -11.38
N PHE A 42 -10.54 4.59 -10.65
CA PHE A 42 -10.61 4.54 -9.19
C PHE A 42 -11.98 4.06 -8.71
N LEU A 43 -11.97 3.25 -7.66
CA LEU A 43 -13.18 2.78 -6.98
C LEU A 43 -12.94 2.58 -5.49
N LEU A 44 -14.01 2.55 -4.73
CA LEU A 44 -14.02 2.14 -3.33
C LEU A 44 -14.55 0.72 -3.24
N ILE A 45 -13.77 -0.18 -2.65
CA ILE A 45 -14.22 -1.55 -2.39
C ILE A 45 -14.85 -1.61 -1.01
N ASN A 46 -16.07 -2.15 -0.92
CA ASN A 46 -16.68 -2.57 0.34
C ASN A 46 -16.97 -4.08 0.32
N GLY A 47 -17.36 -4.63 1.46
CA GLY A 47 -17.58 -6.08 1.58
C GLY A 47 -16.31 -6.91 1.33
N HIS A 48 -15.13 -6.33 1.52
CA HIS A 48 -13.83 -7.00 1.28
C HIS A 48 -13.50 -8.11 2.29
N GLY A 49 -14.32 -8.33 3.32
CA GLY A 49 -14.15 -9.45 4.27
C GLY A 49 -13.02 -9.32 5.29
N ILE A 50 -12.06 -8.39 5.09
CA ILE A 50 -10.97 -8.15 6.05
C ILE A 50 -11.53 -7.82 7.44
N ASN A 51 -11.13 -8.60 8.44
CA ASN A 51 -11.57 -8.44 9.82
C ASN A 51 -11.07 -7.09 10.37
N LYS A 52 -11.98 -6.30 10.97
CA LYS A 52 -11.67 -5.01 11.58
C LYS A 52 -10.55 -5.09 12.63
N LYS A 53 -10.41 -6.22 13.33
CA LYS A 53 -9.31 -6.45 14.27
C LYS A 53 -7.94 -6.42 13.58
N ILE A 54 -7.82 -7.02 12.39
CA ILE A 54 -6.56 -7.04 11.63
C ILE A 54 -6.18 -5.61 11.21
N ILE A 55 -7.16 -4.84 10.73
CA ILE A 55 -6.98 -3.42 10.38
C ILE A 55 -6.54 -2.62 11.61
N ASN A 56 -7.25 -2.75 12.73
CA ASN A 56 -6.91 -2.03 13.95
C ASN A 56 -5.52 -2.41 14.50
N ASN A 57 -5.14 -3.68 14.41
CA ASN A 57 -3.84 -4.18 14.85
C ASN A 57 -2.69 -3.51 14.08
N ILE A 58 -2.77 -3.48 12.73
CA ILE A 58 -1.71 -2.85 11.94
C ILE A 58 -1.63 -1.34 12.21
N TRP A 59 -2.76 -0.64 12.32
CA TRP A 59 -2.77 0.78 12.69
C TRP A 59 -2.12 1.02 14.05
N SER A 60 -2.40 0.18 15.05
CA SER A 60 -1.83 0.35 16.39
C SER A 60 -0.30 0.36 16.43
N VAL A 61 0.36 -0.44 15.59
CA VAL A 61 1.82 -0.52 15.54
C VAL A 61 2.44 0.50 14.58
N VAL A 62 1.73 0.88 13.53
CA VAL A 62 2.14 1.94 12.59
C VAL A 62 2.09 3.30 13.27
N ASP A 63 1.05 3.58 14.05
CA ASP A 63 0.94 4.83 14.81
C ASP A 63 2.08 4.95 15.82
N ILE A 64 2.38 3.88 16.57
CA ILE A 64 3.52 3.82 17.48
C ILE A 64 4.83 4.10 16.74
N PHE A 65 5.02 3.50 15.56
CA PHE A 65 6.25 3.68 14.78
C PHE A 65 6.45 5.14 14.36
N PHE A 66 5.43 5.79 13.79
CA PHE A 66 5.58 7.15 13.30
C PHE A 66 5.65 8.21 14.41
N ASP A 67 5.10 7.91 15.60
CA ASP A 67 5.23 8.75 16.80
C ASP A 67 6.63 8.67 17.45
N GLN A 68 7.48 7.72 17.04
CA GLN A 68 8.84 7.64 17.58
C GLN A 68 9.72 8.82 17.16
N PRO A 69 10.71 9.19 18.01
CA PRO A 69 11.79 10.08 17.61
C PRO A 69 12.52 9.59 16.36
N ILE A 70 12.98 10.55 15.53
CA ILE A 70 13.60 10.28 14.23
C ILE A 70 14.76 9.27 14.31
N ASN A 71 15.57 9.30 15.36
CA ASN A 71 16.70 8.40 15.54
C ASN A 71 16.29 6.93 15.72
N LEU A 72 15.07 6.64 16.18
CA LEU A 72 14.53 5.28 16.24
C LEU A 72 14.00 4.84 14.87
N LYS A 73 13.27 5.73 14.17
CA LYS A 73 12.77 5.47 12.80
C LYS A 73 13.90 5.22 11.81
N GLU A 74 14.99 5.99 11.90
CA GLU A 74 16.19 5.85 11.06
C GLU A 74 16.94 4.53 11.26
N ARG A 75 16.68 3.75 12.32
CA ARG A 75 17.30 2.42 12.50
C ARG A 75 16.92 1.42 11.41
N VAL A 76 15.76 1.64 10.79
CA VAL A 76 15.24 0.80 9.69
C VAL A 76 15.26 1.54 8.36
N ARG A 77 16.12 2.55 8.20
CA ARG A 77 16.33 3.21 6.91
C ARG A 77 16.96 2.24 5.90
N PRO A 78 16.68 2.39 4.59
CA PRO A 78 17.34 1.60 3.56
C PRO A 78 18.88 1.70 3.67
N PRO A 79 19.63 0.58 3.59
CA PRO A 79 21.07 0.57 3.78
C PRO A 79 21.84 1.27 2.66
N PHE A 80 21.23 1.41 1.47
CA PHE A 80 21.80 2.10 0.32
C PHE A 80 20.69 2.66 -0.56
N LYS A 81 21.06 3.63 -1.42
CA LYS A 81 20.13 4.25 -2.37
C LYS A 81 19.61 3.20 -3.36
N GLY A 82 18.29 3.09 -3.47
CA GLY A 82 17.63 2.13 -4.36
C GLY A 82 17.18 0.85 -3.68
N TYR A 83 17.50 0.63 -2.41
CA TYR A 83 16.89 -0.46 -1.65
C TYR A 83 15.40 -0.15 -1.38
N PRO A 84 14.47 -1.09 -1.64
CA PRO A 84 13.05 -0.76 -1.76
C PRO A 84 12.29 -0.68 -0.42
N TYR A 85 12.89 -1.17 0.67
CA TYR A 85 12.19 -1.33 1.96
C TYR A 85 12.85 -0.56 3.09
N GLY A 86 12.07 -0.33 4.15
CA GLY A 86 12.45 0.46 5.30
C GLY A 86 11.80 1.84 5.35
N TYR A 87 12.32 2.66 6.26
CA TYR A 87 11.84 4.00 6.54
C TYR A 87 12.45 5.05 5.60
N LEU A 88 11.60 5.90 5.02
CA LEU A 88 11.98 7.05 4.21
C LEU A 88 11.44 8.31 4.90
N GLY A 89 12.35 9.13 5.42
CA GLY A 89 11.99 10.40 6.06
C GLY A 89 11.60 11.50 5.07
N HIS A 90 11.25 12.65 5.64
CA HIS A 90 10.88 13.86 4.91
C HIS A 90 11.89 14.24 3.82
N GLY A 91 11.38 14.58 2.63
CA GLY A 91 12.21 15.08 1.53
C GLY A 91 13.01 14.03 0.75
N ILE A 92 12.95 12.75 1.13
CA ILE A 92 13.61 11.67 0.38
C ILE A 92 12.82 11.29 -0.88
N GLU A 93 11.50 11.18 -0.76
CA GLU A 93 10.63 10.91 -1.90
C GLU A 93 10.13 12.21 -2.54
N ALA A 94 10.86 12.72 -3.53
CA ALA A 94 10.43 13.88 -4.33
C ALA A 94 9.72 13.41 -5.62
N LEU A 95 8.42 13.10 -5.52
CA LEU A 95 7.58 12.68 -6.65
C LEU A 95 7.57 13.70 -7.81
N ALA A 96 7.86 14.98 -7.56
CA ALA A 96 7.95 15.99 -8.60
C ALA A 96 9.29 16.04 -9.34
N HIS A 97 10.38 15.58 -8.70
CA HIS A 97 11.71 15.55 -9.32
C HIS A 97 11.77 14.59 -10.52
N SER A 98 11.01 13.49 -10.49
CA SER A 98 10.90 12.56 -11.63
C SER A 98 10.09 13.11 -12.81
N LYS A 99 9.40 14.25 -12.63
CA LYS A 99 8.63 14.96 -13.67
C LYS A 99 9.28 16.26 -14.14
N GLY A 100 10.53 16.54 -13.74
CA GLY A 100 11.26 17.76 -14.13
C GLY A 100 10.75 19.05 -13.48
N ASN A 101 9.76 18.98 -12.59
CA ASN A 101 9.19 20.13 -11.90
C ASN A 101 9.79 20.24 -10.49
N LYS A 102 10.41 21.37 -10.16
CA LYS A 102 10.82 21.69 -8.79
C LYS A 102 9.59 22.13 -7.97
N THR A 103 8.84 21.19 -7.43
CA THR A 103 7.91 21.51 -6.32
C THR A 103 8.66 21.35 -5.00
N PRO A 104 8.20 22.01 -3.91
CA PRO A 104 8.63 21.63 -2.57
C PRO A 104 8.42 20.12 -2.38
N PRO A 105 9.33 19.43 -1.67
CA PRO A 105 9.16 18.02 -1.38
C PRO A 105 7.88 17.79 -0.57
N ASP A 106 7.23 16.64 -0.77
CA ASP A 106 6.09 16.24 0.03
C ASP A 106 6.50 16.19 1.51
N LEU A 107 5.70 16.80 2.39
CA LEU A 107 5.82 16.64 3.83
C LEU A 107 5.26 15.27 4.22
N LYS A 108 5.98 14.23 3.82
CA LYS A 108 5.65 12.85 4.13
C LYS A 108 6.89 12.11 4.63
N GLU A 109 6.60 11.14 5.47
CA GLU A 109 7.47 10.02 5.75
C GLU A 109 6.73 8.75 5.35
N SER A 110 7.49 7.69 5.04
CA SER A 110 6.92 6.41 4.64
C SER A 110 7.72 5.25 5.23
N PHE A 111 7.05 4.10 5.36
CA PHE A 111 7.67 2.84 5.71
C PHE A 111 7.19 1.79 4.72
N ASN A 112 8.13 1.13 4.05
CA ASN A 112 7.83 0.12 3.04
C ASN A 112 8.34 -1.25 3.48
N ALA A 113 7.52 -2.27 3.29
CA ALA A 113 7.93 -3.65 3.46
C ALA A 113 7.48 -4.49 2.25
N GLY A 114 8.31 -5.47 1.92
CA GLY A 114 8.16 -6.35 0.78
C GLY A 114 7.31 -7.58 1.05
N PRO A 115 7.26 -8.50 0.06
CA PRO A 115 6.55 -9.76 0.18
C PRO A 115 7.03 -10.59 1.38
N ILE A 116 6.09 -11.25 2.06
CA ILE A 116 6.38 -12.09 3.24
C ILE A 116 7.06 -13.42 2.86
N SER A 117 6.91 -13.85 1.60
CA SER A 117 7.51 -15.07 1.07
C SER A 117 7.96 -14.88 -0.38
N ILE A 118 9.01 -15.60 -0.77
CA ILE A 118 9.50 -15.65 -2.15
C ILE A 118 8.90 -16.88 -2.84
N PRO A 119 8.19 -16.74 -3.97
CA PRO A 119 7.73 -17.88 -4.74
C PRO A 119 8.90 -18.75 -5.22
N LYS A 120 8.77 -20.08 -5.12
CA LYS A 120 9.84 -21.02 -5.54
C LYS A 120 10.26 -20.88 -7.01
N SER A 121 9.38 -20.34 -7.86
CA SER A 121 9.64 -20.09 -9.27
C SER A 121 10.54 -18.88 -9.53
N VAL A 122 10.75 -18.01 -8.54
CA VAL A 122 11.61 -16.82 -8.68
C VAL A 122 13.05 -17.21 -8.39
N ASN A 123 13.89 -17.08 -9.40
CA ASN A 123 15.34 -17.32 -9.30
C ASN A 123 16.17 -16.20 -9.95
N GLN A 124 15.51 -15.20 -10.55
CA GLN A 124 16.19 -14.07 -11.16
C GLN A 124 16.85 -13.23 -10.06
N LYS A 125 18.17 -13.07 -10.14
CA LYS A 125 18.96 -12.34 -9.16
C LYS A 125 18.41 -10.94 -8.90
N ASP A 126 18.13 -10.18 -9.96
CA ASP A 126 17.63 -8.80 -9.83
C ASP A 126 16.26 -8.74 -9.12
N ALA A 127 15.40 -9.74 -9.32
CA ALA A 127 14.12 -9.84 -8.60
C ALA A 127 14.35 -10.14 -7.11
N LEU A 128 15.30 -11.03 -6.79
CA LEU A 128 15.65 -11.38 -5.42
C LEU A 128 16.31 -10.22 -4.67
N GLU A 129 17.13 -9.43 -5.35
CA GLU A 129 17.86 -8.30 -4.77
C GLU A 129 17.00 -7.03 -4.63
N PHE A 130 15.90 -6.93 -5.37
CA PHE A 130 14.98 -5.79 -5.32
C PHE A 130 13.58 -6.21 -4.85
N CYS A 131 12.76 -6.82 -5.70
CA CYS A 131 11.36 -7.14 -5.42
C CYS A 131 11.15 -8.07 -4.20
N TYR A 132 12.15 -8.88 -3.86
CA TYR A 132 12.12 -9.80 -2.72
C TYR A 132 13.25 -9.54 -1.72
N ALA A 133 13.82 -8.33 -1.74
CA ALA A 133 14.77 -7.93 -0.72
C ALA A 133 14.13 -8.07 0.69
N PRO A 134 14.89 -8.46 1.72
CA PRO A 134 14.35 -8.58 3.06
C PRO A 134 13.73 -7.27 3.57
N SER A 135 12.58 -7.33 4.24
CA SER A 135 12.03 -6.13 4.88
C SER A 135 12.80 -5.77 6.15
N LEU A 136 12.99 -4.48 6.40
CA LEU A 136 13.67 -3.94 7.58
C LEU A 136 12.62 -3.64 8.66
N TRP A 137 12.54 -4.50 9.68
CA TRP A 137 11.47 -4.41 10.70
C TRP A 137 11.90 -3.56 11.90
N PRO A 138 11.05 -2.63 12.37
CA PRO A 138 11.34 -1.86 13.58
C PRO A 138 11.25 -2.75 14.82
N GLU A 139 11.98 -2.37 15.88
CA GLU A 139 11.98 -3.03 17.19
C GLU A 139 10.71 -2.65 18.00
N ILE A 140 9.54 -2.87 17.41
CA ILE A 140 8.23 -2.63 18.01
C ILE A 140 7.53 -3.97 18.15
N SER A 141 7.05 -4.25 19.36
CA SER A 141 6.33 -5.49 19.66
C SER A 141 5.17 -5.70 18.68
N ASN A 142 5.05 -6.91 18.15
CA ASN A 142 4.05 -7.32 17.15
C ASN A 142 4.07 -6.60 15.79
N PHE A 143 4.97 -5.64 15.54
CA PHE A 143 4.95 -4.86 14.29
C PHE A 143 4.99 -5.77 13.05
N LYS A 144 6.00 -6.65 12.99
CA LYS A 144 6.14 -7.62 11.89
C LYS A 144 4.94 -8.56 11.79
N ASN A 145 4.41 -9.04 12.92
CA ASN A 145 3.33 -10.02 12.93
C ASN A 145 2.02 -9.41 12.41
N TYR A 146 1.65 -8.23 12.90
CA TYR A 146 0.45 -7.52 12.42
C TYR A 146 0.59 -7.05 10.98
N TRP A 147 1.81 -6.70 10.56
CA TRP A 147 2.08 -6.41 9.15
C TRP A 147 1.83 -7.64 8.27
N ILE A 148 2.36 -8.81 8.65
CA ILE A 148 2.14 -10.07 7.92
C ILE A 148 0.66 -10.44 7.89
N GLU A 149 -0.05 -10.31 9.02
CA GLU A 149 -1.48 -10.60 9.10
C GLU A 149 -2.30 -9.70 8.17
N TYR A 150 -1.98 -8.40 8.15
CA TYR A 150 -2.63 -7.45 7.25
C TYR A 150 -2.27 -7.70 5.78
N TYR A 151 -0.99 -7.93 5.46
CA TYR A 151 -0.52 -8.24 4.10
C TYR A 151 -1.23 -9.46 3.51
N ASN A 152 -1.37 -10.54 4.29
CA ASN A 152 -2.04 -11.76 3.83
C ASN A 152 -3.56 -11.62 3.71
N SER A 153 -4.14 -10.54 4.23
CA SER A 153 -5.58 -10.27 4.17
C SER A 153 -5.98 -9.40 2.97
N MET A 154 -5.01 -8.79 2.27
CA MET A 154 -5.21 -7.98 1.07
C MET A 154 -5.06 -8.80 -0.20
#